data_AF-A0A7X8LYF7-F1
#
_entry.id   AF-A0A7X8LYF7-F1
#
_cell.length_a   1.000
_cell.length_b   1.000
_cell.length_c   1.000
_cell.angle_alpha   90.00
_cell.angle_beta   90.00
_cell.angle_gamma   90.00
#
_symmetry.space_group_name_H-M   'P 1'
#
loop_
_entity.id
_entity.type
_entity.pdbx_description
1 polymer ?
#
loop_
_entity_poly.entity_id
_entity_poly.type
_entity_poly.pdbx_seq_one_letter_code
_entity_poly.pdbx_strand_id
1 'polypeptide(L)' 'MKQYLEIEDVFAREILDSRGNPTVEVEVIVEGGFIGRAAVPSGASTGAFEAVELRDGDK' A
#
# COMPACT_ATOMS: atom_id res chain seq x y z
N MET A 1 5.93 21.71 -21.16
CA MET A 1 6.37 20.85 -20.04
C MET A 1 5.15 20.12 -19.52
N LYS A 2 5.27 18.82 -19.21
CA LYS A 2 4.20 18.09 -18.52
C LYS A 2 4.06 18.65 -17.10
N GLN A 3 2.83 18.80 -16.63
CA GLN A 3 2.56 19.31 -15.28
C GLN A 3 2.70 18.22 -14.20
N TYR A 4 2.65 16.95 -14.62
CA TYR A 4 2.78 15.77 -13.78
C TYR A 4 3.58 14.68 -14.51
N LEU A 5 4.19 13.77 -13.74
CA LEU A 5 4.79 12.55 -14.26
C LEU A 5 3.70 11.50 -14.46
N GLU A 6 3.71 10.83 -15.61
CA GLU A 6 2.77 9.75 -15.91
C GLU A 6 3.13 8.50 -15.09
N ILE A 7 2.13 7.82 -14.53
CA ILE A 7 2.34 6.54 -13.83
C ILE A 7 2.49 5.45 -14.88
N GLU A 8 3.63 4.78 -14.88
CA GLU A 8 3.95 3.72 -15.83
C GLU A 8 3.62 2.33 -15.29
N ASP A 9 3.80 2.11 -13.98
CA ASP A 9 3.51 0.83 -13.33
C ASP A 9 3.13 0.98 -11.86
N VAL A 10 2.33 0.03 -11.36
CA VAL A 10 1.90 -0.09 -9.96
C VAL A 10 1.95 -1.55 -9.55
N PHE A 11 2.79 -1.86 -8.57
CA PHE A 11 2.97 -3.21 -8.07
C PHE A 11 2.74 -3.27 -6.56
N ALA A 12 1.85 -4.16 -6.13
CA ALA A 12 1.55 -4.42 -4.72
C ALA A 12 2.09 -5.78 -4.27
N ARG A 13 2.48 -5.89 -3.00
CA ARG A 13 2.93 -7.12 -2.36
C ARG A 13 2.49 -7.19 -0.90
N GLU A 14 2.32 -8.40 -0.39
CA GLU A 14 2.16 -8.65 1.04
C GLU A 14 3.53 -8.58 1.74
N ILE A 15 3.59 -7.86 2.86
CA ILE A 15 4.71 -7.79 3.79
C ILE A 15 4.21 -8.00 5.22
N LEU A 16 5.13 -8.03 6.20
CA LEU A 16 4.76 -8.08 7.62
C LEU A 16 4.93 -6.71 8.30
N ASP A 17 3.97 -6.36 9.16
CA ASP A 17 4.05 -5.18 10.03
C ASP A 17 4.96 -5.42 11.26
N SER A 18 5.06 -4.42 12.14
CA SER A 18 5.86 -4.50 13.38
C SER A 18 5.35 -5.51 14.43
N ARG A 19 4.12 -6.02 14.26
CA ARG A 19 3.49 -7.04 15.10
C ARG A 19 3.48 -8.42 14.43
N GLY A 20 4.05 -8.55 13.23
CA GLY A 20 4.08 -9.78 12.45
C GLY A 20 2.78 -10.12 11.72
N ASN A 21 1.84 -9.17 11.59
CA ASN A 21 0.64 -9.37 10.78
C ASN A 21 0.91 -8.99 9.31
N PRO A 22 0.30 -9.70 8.35
CA PRO A 22 0.31 -9.27 6.96
C PRO A 22 -0.20 -7.82 6.77
N THR A 23 0.41 -7.08 5.85
CA THR A 23 -0.05 -5.76 5.38
C THR A 23 0.44 -5.54 3.94
N VAL A 24 -0.07 -4.48 3.29
CA VAL A 24 0.24 -4.17 1.90
C VAL A 24 1.38 -3.16 1.78
N GLU A 25 2.35 -3.45 0.93
CA GLU A 25 3.32 -2.50 0.38
C GLU A 25 3.05 -2.27 -1.10
N VAL A 26 3.12 -1.02 -1.56
CA VAL A 26 2.98 -0.66 -2.97
C VAL A 26 4.21 0.10 -3.44
N GLU A 27 4.67 -0.27 -4.64
CA GLU A 27 5.65 0.46 -5.43
C GLU A 27 4.98 1.06 -6.66
N VAL A 28 5.28 2.33 -6.96
CA VAL A 28 4.80 3.06 -8.13
C VAL A 28 6.01 3.55 -8.93
N ILE A 29 6.02 3.23 -10.22
CA ILE A 29 7.01 3.72 -11.18
C ILE A 29 6.35 4.80 -12.03
N VAL A 30 7.03 5.93 -12.19
CA VAL A 30 6.58 7.04 -13.04
C VAL A 30 7.61 7.35 -14.12
N GLU A 31 7.16 8.06 -15.15
CA GLU A 31 7.98 8.51 -16.28
C GLU A 31 9.32 9.09 -15.83
N GLY A 32 10.40 8.65 -16.48
CA GLY A 32 11.77 9.02 -16.13
C GLY A 32 12.43 8.10 -15.09
N GLY A 33 11.75 7.02 -14.68
CA GLY A 33 12.31 5.96 -13.84
C GLY A 33 12.34 6.30 -12.35
N PHE A 34 11.56 7.30 -11.90
CA PHE A 34 11.41 7.57 -10.47
C PHE A 34 10.52 6.51 -9.83
N ILE A 35 10.86 6.12 -8.60
CA ILE A 35 10.19 5.05 -7.87
C ILE A 35 9.78 5.58 -6.50
N GLY A 36 8.50 5.42 -6.18
CA GLY A 36 7.94 5.66 -4.84
C GLY A 36 7.47 4.34 -4.23
N ARG A 37 7.80 4.12 -2.95
CA ARG A 37 7.37 2.92 -2.22
C ARG A 37 6.81 3.29 -0.86
N ALA A 38 5.68 2.70 -0.48
CA ALA A 38 5.05 2.90 0.81
C ALA A 38 4.41 1.62 1.34
N ALA A 39 4.53 1.41 2.65
CA ALA A 39 3.86 0.34 3.37
C ALA A 39 2.71 0.91 4.22
N VAL A 40 1.56 0.23 4.23
CA VAL A 40 0.39 0.64 5.00
C VAL A 40 0.50 0.11 6.43
N PRO A 41 0.28 0.93 7.47
CA PRO A 41 0.21 0.45 8.85
C PRO A 41 -1.07 -0.35 9.07
N SER A 42 -1.01 -1.39 9.90
CA SER A 42 -2.20 -2.15 10.29
C SER A 42 -2.94 -1.48 11.46
N GLY A 43 -4.26 -1.36 11.33
CA GLY A 43 -5.12 -0.87 12.41
C GLY A 43 -5.15 -1.85 13.59
N ALA A 44 -5.25 -1.32 14.81
CA ALA A 44 -5.68 -2.09 15.97
C ALA A 44 -7.09 -1.69 16.44
N SER A 45 -7.51 -0.47 16.10
CA SER A 45 -8.84 0.06 16.37
C SER A 45 -9.88 -0.63 15.50
N THR A 46 -11.12 -0.69 16.00
CA THR A 46 -12.29 -1.24 15.30
C THR A 46 -13.43 -0.21 15.28
N GLY A 47 -13.07 1.08 15.16
CA GLY A 47 -14.04 2.16 15.13
C GLY A 47 -15.07 1.94 14.03
N ALA A 48 -16.36 2.03 14.36
CA ALA A 48 -17.46 1.71 13.46
C ALA A 48 -17.55 2.59 12.20
N PHE A 49 -16.79 3.69 12.15
CA PHE A 49 -16.77 4.66 11.05
C PHE A 49 -15.36 4.88 10.47
N GLU A 50 -14.39 4.02 10.81
CA GLU A 50 -13.06 4.07 10.21
C GLU A 50 -13.08 3.53 8.78
N ALA A 51 -12.12 3.96 7.96
CA ALA A 51 -11.91 3.33 6.65
C ALA A 51 -11.53 1.86 6.85
N VAL A 52 -12.14 0.97 6.07
CA VAL A 52 -12.06 -0.48 6.29
C VAL A 52 -10.84 -1.05 5.59
N GLU A 53 -10.04 -1.80 6.35
CA GLU A 53 -9.02 -2.69 5.85
C GLU A 53 -9.65 -4.03 5.40
N LEU A 54 -9.33 -4.48 4.18
CA LEU A 54 -9.74 -5.80 3.70
C LEU A 54 -8.72 -6.86 4.17
N ARG A 55 -9.24 -7.95 4.72
CA ARG A 55 -8.46 -9.12 5.16
C ARG A 55 -9.00 -10.37 4.45
N ASP A 56 -8.10 -11.28 4.11
CA ASP A 56 -8.48 -12.50 3.37
C ASP A 56 -9.37 -13.44 4.18
N GLY A 57 -9.13 -13.55 5.49
CA GLY A 57 -9.96 -14.34 6.41
C GLY A 57 -9.79 -15.85 6.27
N ASP A 58 -8.78 -16.30 5.52
CA ASP A 58 -8.40 -17.70 5.42
C ASP A 58 -7.96 -18.25 6.79
N LYS A 59 -8.50 -19.41 7.16
CA LYS A 59 -8.19 -20.14 8.41
C LYS A 59 -7.67 -21.53 8.11
#